data_AF-A0A644ZX92-F1
#
_entry.id   AF-A0A644ZX92-F1
#
_cell.length_a   1.000
_cell.length_b   1.000
_cell.length_c   1.000
_cell.angle_alpha   90.00
_cell.angle_beta   90.00
_cell.angle_gamma   90.00
#
_symmetry.space_group_name_H-M   'P 1'
#
loop_
_entity.id
_entity.type
_entity.pdbx_description
1 polymer ?
#
loop_
_entity_poly.entity_id
_entity_poly.type
_entity_poly.pdbx_seq_one_letter_code
_entity_poly.pdbx_strand_id
1 'polypeptide(L)'
;MILSSVVLEQVRNEATAAGQTLSEQEIAANFSADRQDTRWVLRVRNSDPQTAQKFVQIWSQDAIAALSDLRKNAVTSVVVQSSLNSLVNCLQDKVVADASSALCPEKDLTEIKKEIDAIANAPKLQEVWNSLALSHTSFELSGEASVPTSPVLYGRNISVLAGALIGLLLGVGLVNSALFNKKTG
;
A
#
# COMPACT_ATOMS: atom_id res chain seq x y z
N MET A 1 -3.97 2.18 1.13
CA MET A 1 -3.43 1.06 1.94
C MET A 1 -1.92 1.09 1.95
N ILE A 2 -1.22 0.69 0.89
CA ILE A 2 0.26 0.70 0.90
C ILE A 2 0.84 2.11 0.67
N LEU A 3 0.24 2.87 -0.25
CA LEU A 3 0.61 4.27 -0.57
C LEU A 3 -0.36 5.29 0.03
N SER A 4 -1.19 4.91 1.01
CA SER A 4 -2.12 5.88 1.62
C SER A 4 -1.35 6.92 2.44
N SER A 5 -1.87 8.15 2.47
CA SER A 5 -1.33 9.26 3.26
C SER A 5 -1.10 8.87 4.72
N VAL A 6 -2.06 8.18 5.34
CA VAL A 6 -1.96 7.70 6.74
C VAL A 6 -0.73 6.81 6.96
N VAL A 7 -0.46 5.88 6.04
CA VAL A 7 0.70 4.98 6.16
C VAL A 7 1.99 5.75 5.92
N LEU A 8 2.04 6.62 4.90
CA LEU A 8 3.25 7.40 4.61
C LEU A 8 3.55 8.46 5.68
N GLU A 9 2.52 8.96 6.37
CA GLU A 9 2.67 9.81 7.55
C GLU A 9 3.22 9.03 8.74
N GLN A 10 2.75 7.80 8.96
CA GLN A 10 3.28 6.93 10.00
C GLN A 10 4.76 6.60 9.76
N VAL A 11 5.13 6.25 8.52
CA VAL A 11 6.52 6.02 8.12
C VAL A 11 7.41 7.22 8.42
N ARG A 12 6.89 8.43 8.18
CA ARG A 12 7.60 9.69 8.47
C ARG A 12 7.81 9.90 9.97
N ASN A 13 6.78 9.63 10.76
CA ASN A 13 6.83 9.76 12.21
C ASN A 13 7.84 8.77 12.81
N GLU A 14 7.83 7.53 12.33
CA GLU A 14 8.78 6.50 12.77
C GLU A 14 10.22 6.78 12.31
N ALA A 15 10.41 7.26 11.07
CA ALA A 15 11.71 7.71 10.59
C ALA A 15 12.26 8.87 11.44
N THR A 16 11.39 9.84 11.78
CA THR A 16 11.76 11.00 12.62
C THR A 16 12.13 10.58 14.03
N ALA A 17 11.37 9.64 14.63
CA ALA A 17 11.70 9.05 15.92
C ALA A 17 13.04 8.30 15.92
N ALA A 18 13.43 7.72 14.79
CA ALA A 18 14.73 7.10 14.56
C ALA A 18 15.86 8.10 14.22
N GLY A 19 15.60 9.41 14.31
CA GLY A 19 16.58 10.47 14.05
C GLY A 19 16.84 10.73 12.57
N GLN A 20 15.98 10.25 11.67
CA GLN A 20 16.06 10.46 10.23
C GLN A 20 14.94 11.42 9.79
N THR A 21 15.30 12.57 9.24
CA THR A 21 14.32 13.49 8.68
C THR A 21 13.89 13.00 7.31
N LEU A 22 12.59 12.80 7.11
CA LEU A 22 12.01 12.38 5.84
C LEU A 22 10.92 13.39 5.43
N SER A 23 11.13 14.08 4.31
CA SER A 23 10.15 15.04 3.77
C SER A 23 9.12 14.38 2.86
N GLU A 24 7.98 15.05 2.64
CA GLU A 24 6.97 14.59 1.68
C GLU A 24 7.51 14.52 0.26
N GLN A 25 8.35 15.48 -0.11
CA GLN A 25 8.98 15.53 -1.43
C GLN A 25 9.93 14.35 -1.61
N GLU A 26 10.69 13.96 -0.58
CA GLU A 26 11.55 12.78 -0.63
C GLU A 26 10.75 11.50 -0.75
N ILE A 27 9.64 11.37 -0.04
CA ILE A 27 8.73 10.22 -0.19
C ILE A 27 8.22 10.15 -1.63
N ALA A 28 7.68 11.25 -2.15
CA ALA A 28 7.13 11.30 -3.50
C ALA A 28 8.16 10.98 -4.60
N ALA A 29 9.42 11.41 -4.42
CA ALA A 29 10.47 11.20 -5.41
C ALA A 29 11.12 9.80 -5.34
N ASN A 30 11.21 9.22 -4.14
CA ASN A 30 12.06 8.06 -3.89
C ASN A 30 11.33 6.80 -3.49
N PHE A 31 10.06 6.88 -3.09
CA PHE A 31 9.27 5.71 -2.70
C PHE A 31 8.42 5.24 -3.87
N SER A 32 8.41 3.93 -4.11
CA SER A 32 7.59 3.33 -5.15
C SER A 32 7.10 1.96 -4.70
N ALA A 33 5.83 1.67 -5.00
CA ALA A 33 5.22 0.37 -4.78
C ALA A 33 4.74 -0.17 -6.13
N ASP A 34 5.29 -1.31 -6.53
CA ASP A 34 4.98 -1.94 -7.81
C ASP A 34 4.19 -3.23 -7.56
N ARG A 35 3.05 -3.41 -8.24
CA ARG A 35 2.24 -4.61 -8.11
C ARG A 35 2.72 -5.66 -9.11
N GLN A 36 3.21 -6.78 -8.61
CA GLN A 36 3.62 -7.93 -9.41
C GLN A 36 2.66 -9.09 -9.12
N ASP A 37 1.58 -9.18 -9.90
CA ASP A 37 0.50 -10.13 -9.69
C ASP A 37 -0.15 -10.00 -8.29
N THR A 38 0.12 -10.95 -7.40
CA THR A 38 -0.40 -11.02 -6.02
C THR A 38 0.54 -10.38 -4.98
N ARG A 39 1.79 -10.06 -5.35
CA ARG A 39 2.75 -9.41 -4.45
C ARG A 39 2.92 -7.92 -4.75
N TRP A 40 3.21 -7.15 -3.72
CA TRP A 40 3.65 -5.76 -3.84
C TRP A 40 5.14 -5.68 -3.53
N VAL A 41 5.88 -5.03 -4.43
CA VAL A 41 7.32 -4.80 -4.26
C VAL A 41 7.52 -3.34 -3.88
N LEU A 42 7.95 -3.11 -2.64
CA LEU A 42 8.27 -1.78 -2.12
C LEU A 42 9.73 -1.46 -2.43
N ARG A 43 9.99 -0.25 -2.92
CA ARG A 43 11.34 0.23 -3.21
C ARG A 43 11.50 1.65 -2.71
N VAL A 44 12.58 1.88 -1.97
CA VAL A 44 13.04 3.23 -1.60
C VAL A 44 14.41 3.46 -2.22
N ARG A 45 14.61 4.64 -2.78
CA ARG A 45 15.90 5.10 -3.27
C ARG A 45 16.52 6.06 -2.26
N ASN A 46 17.80 5.88 -1.96
CA ASN A 46 18.57 6.81 -1.16
C ASN A 46 20.04 6.74 -1.59
N SER A 47 20.79 7.81 -1.35
CA SER A 47 22.24 7.83 -1.57
C SER A 47 22.98 6.87 -0.63
N ASP A 48 22.48 6.72 0.61
CA ASP A 48 22.93 5.71 1.55
C ASP A 48 22.04 4.45 1.45
N PRO A 49 22.59 3.30 1.00
CA PRO A 49 21.82 2.08 0.84
C PRO A 49 21.33 1.50 2.18
N GLN A 50 21.98 1.81 3.31
CA GLN A 50 21.48 1.40 4.63
C GLN A 50 20.25 2.21 5.04
N THR A 51 20.25 3.52 4.78
CA THR A 51 19.08 4.37 5.00
C THR A 51 17.90 3.95 4.12
N ALA A 52 18.14 3.63 2.85
CA ALA A 52 17.10 3.07 1.97
C ALA A 52 16.49 1.78 2.54
N GLN A 53 17.33 0.85 3.01
CA GLN A 53 16.87 -0.40 3.62
C GLN A 53 16.00 -0.13 4.84
N LYS A 54 16.44 0.76 5.75
CA LYS A 54 15.66 1.13 6.95
C LYS A 54 14.29 1.70 6.58
N PHE A 55 14.24 2.59 5.60
CA PHE A 55 12.97 3.17 5.16
C PHE A 55 12.04 2.16 4.51
N VAL A 56 12.55 1.25 3.67
CA VAL A 56 11.73 0.14 3.14
C VAL A 56 11.23 -0.74 4.28
N GLN A 57 12.08 -1.02 5.28
CA GLN A 57 11.72 -1.87 6.40
C GLN A 57 10.57 -1.27 7.21
N ILE A 58 10.68 0.00 7.63
CA ILE A 58 9.62 0.74 8.32
C ILE A 58 8.34 0.74 7.48
N TRP A 59 8.44 1.13 6.21
CA TRP A 59 7.28 1.17 5.33
C TRP A 59 6.60 -0.18 5.13
N SER A 60 7.38 -1.26 5.02
CA SER A 60 6.83 -2.61 4.90
C SER A 60 6.08 -3.05 6.16
N GLN A 61 6.57 -2.67 7.34
CA GLN A 61 5.97 -2.97 8.64
C GLN A 61 4.68 -2.17 8.85
N ASP A 62 4.70 -0.88 8.55
CA ASP A 62 3.51 -0.03 8.63
C ASP A 62 2.43 -0.45 7.64
N ALA A 63 2.82 -0.77 6.41
CA ALA A 63 1.89 -1.23 5.39
C ALA A 63 1.22 -2.54 5.80
N ILE A 64 1.96 -3.51 6.34
CA ILE A 64 1.37 -4.80 6.76
C ILE A 64 0.49 -4.65 7.99
N ALA A 65 0.86 -3.77 8.94
CA ALA A 65 0.03 -3.45 10.10
C ALA A 65 -1.30 -2.82 9.66
N ALA A 66 -1.25 -1.81 8.80
CA ALA A 66 -2.44 -1.15 8.27
C ALA A 66 -3.35 -2.10 7.48
N LEU A 67 -2.78 -3.00 6.68
CA LEU A 67 -3.52 -4.04 5.94
C LEU A 67 -4.18 -5.05 6.90
N SER A 68 -3.48 -5.46 7.95
CA SER A 68 -3.99 -6.36 8.98
C SER A 68 -5.16 -5.73 9.74
N ASP A 69 -5.04 -4.46 10.13
CA ASP A 69 -6.11 -3.76 10.82
C ASP A 69 -7.33 -3.51 9.93
N LEU A 70 -7.11 -3.20 8.65
CA LEU A 70 -8.21 -3.10 7.71
C LEU A 70 -8.96 -4.44 7.56
N ARG A 71 -8.22 -5.56 7.47
CA ARG A 71 -8.84 -6.89 7.45
C ARG A 71 -9.66 -7.15 8.71
N LYS A 72 -9.13 -6.83 9.90
CA LYS A 72 -9.87 -6.99 11.17
C LYS A 72 -11.17 -6.18 11.17
N ASN A 73 -11.11 -4.94 10.69
CA ASN A 73 -12.29 -4.09 10.56
C ASN A 73 -13.30 -4.69 9.58
N ALA A 74 -12.84 -5.19 8.44
CA ALA A 74 -13.65 -5.84 7.44
C ALA A 74 -14.37 -7.11 7.98
N VAL A 75 -13.64 -7.98 8.69
CA VAL A 75 -14.21 -9.15 9.37
C VAL A 75 -15.27 -8.72 10.39
N THR A 76 -15.00 -7.67 11.17
CA THR A 76 -15.95 -7.13 12.15
C THR A 76 -17.23 -6.65 11.47
N SER A 77 -17.13 -5.92 10.36
CA SER A 77 -18.31 -5.46 9.60
C SER A 77 -19.14 -6.61 9.05
N VAL A 78 -18.50 -7.68 8.55
CA VAL A 78 -19.19 -8.89 8.08
C VAL A 78 -19.92 -9.60 9.23
N VAL A 79 -19.28 -9.73 10.40
CA VAL A 79 -19.91 -10.32 11.59
C VAL A 79 -21.12 -9.48 12.02
N VAL A 80 -20.99 -8.16 12.10
CA VAL A 80 -22.10 -7.26 12.46
C VAL A 80 -23.27 -7.39 11.47
N GLN A 81 -22.99 -7.47 10.16
CA GLN A 81 -24.02 -7.68 9.15
C GLN A 81 -24.74 -9.03 9.34
N SER A 82 -23.99 -10.09 9.66
CA SER A 82 -24.58 -11.40 9.90
C SER A 82 -25.50 -11.40 11.13
N SER A 83 -25.11 -10.69 12.20
CA SER A 83 -25.93 -10.51 13.40
C SER A 83 -27.21 -9.72 13.10
N LEU A 84 -27.12 -8.66 12.29
CA LEU A 84 -28.28 -7.88 11.85
C LEU A 84 -29.27 -8.77 11.08
N ASN A 85 -28.78 -9.56 10.13
CA ASN A 85 -29.63 -10.48 9.36
C ASN A 85 -30.32 -11.49 10.27
N SER A 86 -29.62 -12.02 11.28
CA SER A 86 -30.21 -12.93 12.27
C SER A 86 -31.34 -12.27 13.07
N LEU A 87 -31.17 -11.00 13.48
CA LEU A 87 -32.21 -10.25 14.20
C LEU A 87 -33.43 -9.96 13.31
N VAL A 88 -33.19 -9.59 12.05
CA VAL A 88 -34.27 -9.35 11.07
C VAL A 88 -35.05 -10.65 10.81
N ASN A 89 -34.37 -11.77 10.59
CA ASN A 89 -35.02 -13.06 10.38
C ASN A 89 -35.83 -13.48 11.61
N CYS A 90 -35.28 -13.32 12.82
CA CYS A 90 -36.00 -13.58 14.06
C CYS A 90 -37.29 -12.74 14.18
N LEU A 91 -37.24 -11.46 13.80
CA LEU A 91 -38.42 -10.59 13.79
C LEU A 91 -39.46 -11.05 12.77
N GLN A 92 -39.02 -11.45 11.56
CA GLN A 92 -39.91 -11.97 10.52
C GLN A 92 -40.61 -13.27 10.98
N ASP A 93 -39.86 -14.18 11.60
CA ASP A 93 -40.40 -15.45 12.11
C ASP A 93 -41.44 -15.23 13.21
N LYS A 94 -41.19 -14.32 14.17
CA LYS A 94 -42.15 -14.00 15.25
C LYS A 94 -43.44 -13.33 14.76
N VAL A 95 -43.42 -12.67 13.61
CA VAL A 95 -44.61 -12.01 13.03
C VAL A 95 -45.48 -13.01 12.25
N VAL A 96 -44.87 -14.07 11.69
CA VAL A 96 -45.57 -15.07 10.85
C VAL A 96 -46.02 -16.29 11.66
N ALA A 97 -45.30 -16.65 12.73
CA ALA A 97 -45.64 -17.76 13.60
C ALA A 97 -45.53 -17.35 15.08
N ASP A 98 -46.49 -17.75 15.92
CA ASP A 98 -46.41 -17.71 17.40
C ASP A 98 -45.30 -18.64 17.97
N ALA A 99 -44.33 -19.02 17.15
CA ALA A 99 -43.26 -19.93 17.49
C ALA A 99 -42.04 -19.15 17.97
N SER A 100 -41.73 -19.26 19.27
CA SER A 100 -40.43 -18.87 19.79
C SER A 100 -39.37 -19.83 19.25
N SER A 101 -38.60 -19.42 18.25
CA SER A 101 -37.39 -20.17 17.89
C SER A 101 -36.37 -20.06 19.04
N ALA A 102 -35.69 -21.15 19.39
CA ALA A 102 -34.73 -21.18 20.48
C ALA A 102 -33.49 -20.28 20.25
N LEU A 103 -33.33 -19.72 19.05
CA LEU A 103 -32.24 -18.81 18.68
C LEU A 103 -32.63 -17.32 18.77
N CYS A 104 -33.90 -17.01 18.97
CA CYS A 104 -34.37 -15.64 19.10
C CYS A 104 -34.12 -15.10 20.52
N PRO A 105 -33.62 -13.86 20.67
CA PRO A 105 -33.62 -13.20 21.96
C PRO A 105 -35.03 -13.16 22.55
N GLU A 106 -35.16 -13.43 23.84
CA GLU A 106 -36.38 -13.22 24.62
C GLU A 106 -36.57 -11.72 24.93
N LYS A 107 -36.58 -10.89 23.88
CA LYS A 107 -36.82 -9.44 23.96
C LYS A 107 -38.16 -9.10 23.32
N ASP A 108 -38.73 -7.96 23.74
CA ASP A 108 -39.93 -7.40 23.13
C ASP A 108 -39.65 -6.96 21.67
N LEU A 109 -40.67 -7.06 20.82
CA LEU A 109 -40.59 -6.70 19.39
C LEU A 109 -40.16 -5.24 19.18
N THR A 110 -40.56 -4.35 20.10
CA THR A 110 -40.20 -2.93 20.06
C THR A 110 -38.71 -2.72 20.35
N GLU A 111 -38.13 -3.51 21.25
CA GLU A 111 -36.70 -3.45 21.58
C GLU A 111 -35.85 -4.02 20.44
N ILE A 112 -36.29 -5.11 19.81
CA ILE A 112 -35.61 -5.70 18.65
C ILE A 112 -35.57 -4.71 17.48
N LYS A 113 -36.68 -4.02 17.17
CA LYS A 113 -36.72 -2.98 16.13
C LYS A 113 -35.74 -1.84 16.41
N LYS A 114 -35.67 -1.37 17.65
CA LYS A 114 -34.74 -0.32 18.07
C LYS A 114 -33.27 -0.74 17.90
N GLU A 115 -32.95 -2.00 18.23
CA GLU A 115 -31.60 -2.55 18.08
C GLU A 115 -31.21 -2.73 16.61
N ILE A 116 -32.15 -3.19 15.77
CA ILE A 116 -31.99 -3.24 14.31
C ILE A 116 -31.73 -1.85 13.74
N ASP A 117 -32.52 -0.84 14.08
CA ASP A 117 -32.33 0.53 13.59
C ASP A 117 -30.99 1.13 14.04
N ALA A 118 -30.57 0.85 15.28
CA ALA A 118 -29.27 1.30 15.79
C ALA A 118 -28.10 0.65 15.04
N ILE A 119 -28.20 -0.64 14.74
CA ILE A 119 -27.15 -1.39 14.01
C ILE A 119 -27.15 -1.02 12.53
N ALA A 120 -28.31 -0.98 11.87
CA ALA A 120 -28.46 -0.69 10.45
C ALA A 120 -27.93 0.70 10.06
N ASN A 121 -28.01 1.68 10.97
CA ASN A 121 -27.48 3.03 10.77
C ASN A 121 -26.02 3.19 11.24
N ALA A 122 -25.37 2.13 11.70
CA ALA A 122 -23.98 2.20 12.12
C ALA A 122 -23.07 2.46 10.91
N PRO A 123 -22.10 3.40 11.01
CA PRO A 123 -21.15 3.69 9.94
C PRO A 123 -20.39 2.46 9.44
N LYS A 124 -20.19 1.46 10.31
CA LYS A 124 -19.51 0.19 10.00
C LYS A 124 -20.21 -0.65 8.93
N LEU A 125 -21.51 -0.43 8.70
CA LEU A 125 -22.30 -1.14 7.69
C LEU A 125 -22.40 -0.40 6.34
N GLN A 126 -21.87 0.81 6.23
CA GLN A 126 -21.96 1.60 5.00
C GLN A 126 -21.05 1.06 3.87
N GLU A 127 -20.05 0.23 4.20
CA GLU A 127 -19.04 -0.30 3.26
C GLU A 127 -18.95 -1.85 3.26
N VAL A 128 -20.07 -2.54 3.50
CA VAL A 128 -20.10 -4.01 3.65
C VAL A 128 -19.55 -4.75 2.42
N TRP A 129 -19.80 -4.25 1.21
CA TRP A 129 -19.29 -4.89 -0.03
C TRP A 129 -17.77 -4.94 -0.10
N ASN A 130 -17.09 -3.85 0.25
CA ASN A 130 -15.63 -3.80 0.32
C ASN A 130 -15.11 -4.68 1.48
N SER A 131 -15.85 -4.71 2.59
CA SER A 131 -15.54 -5.50 3.77
C SER A 131 -15.61 -7.01 3.50
N LEU A 132 -16.55 -7.47 2.66
CA LEU A 132 -16.68 -8.88 2.35
C LEU A 132 -15.40 -9.39 1.65
N ALA A 133 -14.98 -8.74 0.57
CA ALA A 133 -13.78 -9.12 -0.17
C ALA A 133 -12.53 -9.10 0.75
N LEU A 134 -12.36 -8.04 1.54
CA LEU A 134 -11.21 -7.88 2.44
C LEU A 134 -11.19 -8.89 3.59
N SER A 135 -12.36 -9.33 4.08
CA SER A 135 -12.45 -10.33 5.15
C SER A 135 -11.84 -11.68 4.75
N HIS A 136 -11.90 -12.01 3.46
CA HIS A 136 -11.39 -13.26 2.88
C HIS A 136 -9.96 -13.16 2.34
N THR A 137 -9.33 -11.99 2.34
CA THR A 137 -7.93 -11.84 1.91
C THR A 137 -6.98 -11.86 3.10
N SER A 138 -5.84 -12.54 2.95
CA SER A 138 -4.73 -12.47 3.89
C SER A 138 -3.58 -11.65 3.32
N PHE A 139 -2.83 -11.01 4.21
CA PHE A 139 -1.64 -10.26 3.87
C PHE A 139 -0.51 -10.77 4.76
N GLU A 140 0.67 -10.94 4.19
CA GLU A 140 1.88 -11.30 4.91
C GLU A 140 3.07 -10.58 4.30
N LEU A 141 4.11 -10.39 5.11
CA LEU A 141 5.38 -9.85 4.61
C LEU A 141 6.18 -11.00 3.99
N SER A 142 6.27 -11.02 2.66
CA SER A 142 6.93 -12.11 1.93
C SER A 142 8.47 -12.07 1.98
N GLY A 143 9.06 -10.98 2.47
CA GLY A 143 10.51 -10.82 2.60
C GLY A 143 10.90 -9.51 3.28
N GLU A 144 12.06 -9.52 3.94
CA GLU A 144 12.62 -8.34 4.61
C GLU A 144 13.32 -7.40 3.62
N ALA A 145 13.50 -6.14 4.03
CA ALA A 145 14.25 -5.18 3.26
C ALA A 145 15.72 -5.65 3.12
N SER A 146 16.21 -5.78 1.89
CA SER A 146 17.59 -6.15 1.61
C SER A 146 18.38 -4.99 1.01
N VAL A 147 19.66 -4.91 1.36
CA VAL A 147 20.58 -3.95 0.76
C VAL A 147 21.02 -4.47 -0.61
N PRO A 148 20.90 -3.69 -1.69
CA PRO A 148 21.39 -4.12 -2.99
C PRO A 148 22.92 -4.23 -2.98
N THR A 149 23.46 -5.31 -3.54
CA THR A 149 24.91 -5.58 -3.64
C THR A 149 25.64 -4.68 -4.64
N SER A 150 24.90 -3.94 -5.48
CA SER A 150 25.45 -2.98 -6.44
C SER A 150 24.51 -1.79 -6.63
N PRO A 151 25.03 -0.57 -6.88
CA PRO A 151 24.21 0.59 -7.19
C PRO A 151 23.33 0.34 -8.43
N VAL A 152 22.06 0.72 -8.33
CA VAL A 152 21.06 0.53 -9.41
C VAL A 152 21.08 1.68 -10.43
N LEU A 153 21.57 2.85 -10.01
CA LEU A 153 21.72 4.04 -10.85
C LEU A 153 23.17 4.15 -11.35
N TYR A 154 23.31 4.60 -12.60
CA TYR A 154 24.56 4.67 -13.37
C TYR A 154 25.12 3.30 -13.77
N GLY A 155 24.49 2.70 -14.79
CA GLY A 155 25.14 1.62 -15.52
C GLY A 155 26.45 2.13 -16.10
N ARG A 156 27.58 1.80 -15.46
CA ARG A 156 28.94 2.24 -15.87
C ARG A 156 29.16 2.07 -17.37
N ASN A 157 28.59 1.00 -17.93
CA ASN A 157 28.66 0.67 -19.35
C ASN A 157 27.97 1.72 -20.24
N ILE A 158 26.84 2.27 -19.83
CA ILE A 158 26.10 3.31 -20.61
C ILE A 158 26.87 4.63 -20.56
N SER A 159 27.41 5.01 -19.40
CA SER A 159 28.22 6.23 -19.27
C SER A 159 29.52 6.15 -20.08
N VAL A 160 30.19 5.00 -20.06
CA VAL A 160 31.39 4.75 -20.89
C VAL A 160 31.05 4.78 -22.38
N LEU A 161 29.94 4.14 -22.78
CA LEU A 161 29.49 4.15 -24.17
C LEU A 161 29.16 5.57 -24.65
N ALA A 162 28.43 6.34 -23.84
CA ALA A 162 28.08 7.72 -24.15
C ALA A 162 29.34 8.59 -24.28
N GLY A 163 30.30 8.45 -23.36
CA GLY A 163 31.59 9.16 -23.44
C GLY A 163 32.40 8.79 -24.67
N ALA A 164 32.46 7.52 -25.04
CA ALA A 164 33.15 7.05 -26.24
C ALA A 164 32.50 7.60 -27.54
N LEU A 165 31.17 7.62 -27.60
CA LEU A 165 30.41 8.17 -28.73
C LEU A 165 30.64 9.67 -28.90
N ILE A 166 30.57 10.44 -27.81
CA ILE A 166 30.84 11.87 -27.82
C ILE A 166 32.28 12.14 -28.24
N GLY A 167 33.24 11.39 -27.69
CA GLY A 167 34.67 11.51 -28.05
C GLY A 167 34.94 11.20 -29.52
N LEU A 168 34.31 10.14 -30.06
CA LEU A 168 34.41 9.79 -31.48
C LEU A 168 33.87 10.91 -32.38
N LEU A 169 32.68 11.43 -32.08
CA LEU A 169 32.04 12.48 -32.88
C LEU A 169 32.88 13.77 -32.90
N LEU A 170 33.40 14.19 -31.74
CA LEU A 170 34.29 15.34 -31.64
C LEU A 170 35.61 15.10 -32.38
N GLY A 171 36.19 13.91 -32.26
CA GLY A 171 37.41 13.53 -32.97
C GLY A 171 37.25 13.58 -34.49
N VAL A 172 36.18 12.98 -35.02
CA VAL A 172 35.86 13.02 -36.46
C VAL A 172 35.63 14.46 -36.92
N GLY A 173 34.90 15.27 -36.16
CA GLY A 173 34.65 16.67 -36.48
C GLY A 173 35.94 17.51 -36.57
N LEU A 174 36.86 17.33 -35.62
CA LEU A 174 38.15 18.03 -35.59
C LEU A 174 39.08 17.59 -36.73
N VAL A 175 39.15 16.28 -37.00
CA VAL A 175 39.97 15.77 -38.11
C VAL A 175 39.44 16.26 -39.45
N ASN A 176 38.12 16.24 -39.63
CA ASN A 176 37.50 16.71 -40.87
C ASN A 176 37.71 18.22 -41.07
N SER A 177 37.52 19.04 -40.05
CA SER A 177 37.76 20.49 -40.16
C SER A 177 39.23 20.82 -40.42
N ALA A 178 40.17 20.10 -39.80
CA ALA A 178 41.60 20.24 -40.06
C ALA A 178 41.98 19.83 -41.49
N LEU A 179 41.38 18.77 -42.03
CA LEU A 179 41.59 18.32 -43.41
C LEU A 179 41.04 19.30 -44.44
N PHE A 180 39.86 19.90 -44.18
CA PHE A 180 39.29 20.94 -45.04
C PHE A 180 40.18 22.18 -45.09
N ASN A 181 40.68 22.65 -43.95
CA ASN A 181 41.49 23.86 -43.87
C ASN A 181 42.85 23.71 -44.58
N LYS A 182 43.40 22.49 -44.63
CA LYS A 182 44.67 22.18 -45.32
C LYS A 182 44.55 22.10 -46.84
N LYS A 183 43.33 21.99 -47.40
CA LYS A 183 43.09 21.90 -48.85
C LYS A 183 42.87 23.27 -49.51
N THR A 184 42.65 24.32 -48.72
CA THR A 184 42.29 25.67 -49.18
C THR A 184 43.42 26.71 -49.02
N GLY A 185 44.61 26.30 -48.58
CA GLY A 185 45.83 27.11 -48.55
C GLY A 185 46.93 26.46 -49.35
#